data_AF-A0A838K4Z8-F1
#
_entry.id   AF-A0A838K4Z8-F1
#
_cell.length_a   1.000
_cell.length_b   1.000
_cell.length_c   1.000
_cell.angle_alpha   90.00
_cell.angle_beta   90.00
_cell.angle_gamma   90.00
#
_symmetry.space_group_name_H-M   'P 1'
#
loop_
_entity.id
_entity.type
_entity.pdbx_description
1 polymer ?
#
loop_
_entity_poly.entity_id
_entity_poly.type
_entity_poly.pdbx_seq_one_letter_code
_entity_poly.pdbx_strand_id
1 'polypeptide(L)'
;MLTALPEPDVFVHVDRKVPTDVMARFAEVASERVRLVERVDSRLGSWSLVRAELTGVAAALHDTTATHIAVISGADYPVAPYDPMLDALRDLGDNTYLENFSLPRRAWRRPWRHQRGRERAGSNEPCRAPRPSSYGGPAPPDRRSLGSCG
;
A
#
# COMPACT_ATOMS: atom_id res chain seq x y z
N MET A 1 16.67 -2.96 -8.29
CA MET A 1 16.20 -2.32 -7.04
C MET A 1 17.33 -2.14 -6.04
N LEU A 2 17.95 -3.21 -5.50
CA LEU A 2 18.99 -3.10 -4.45
C LEU A 2 20.19 -2.20 -4.80
N THR A 3 20.52 -2.07 -6.09
CA THR A 3 21.58 -1.19 -6.59
C THR A 3 21.15 0.28 -6.70
N ALA A 4 19.85 0.55 -6.79
CA ALA A 4 19.30 1.91 -6.84
C ALA A 4 19.08 2.52 -5.44
N LEU A 5 19.21 1.71 -4.39
CA LEU A 5 19.11 2.11 -2.97
C LEU A 5 20.40 1.69 -2.25
N PRO A 6 21.50 2.46 -2.41
CA PRO A 6 22.83 2.00 -2.02
C PRO A 6 23.06 1.97 -0.51
N GLU A 7 22.48 2.89 0.27
CA GLU A 7 22.80 3.04 1.69
C GLU A 7 21.87 2.33 2.68
N PRO A 8 20.53 2.27 2.49
CA PRO A 8 19.66 1.78 3.56
C PRO A 8 19.89 0.30 3.85
N ASP A 9 19.72 -0.07 5.12
CA ASP A 9 19.49 -1.45 5.53
C ASP A 9 18.24 -1.99 4.82
N VAL A 10 18.34 -3.21 4.26
CA VAL A 10 17.26 -3.84 3.51
C VAL A 10 16.91 -5.17 4.17
N PHE A 11 15.63 -5.28 4.56
CA PHE A 11 15.06 -6.50 5.11
C PHE A 11 14.16 -7.14 4.07
N VAL A 12 14.53 -8.33 3.61
CA VAL A 12 13.86 -8.99 2.49
C VAL A 12 13.05 -10.18 3.01
N HIS A 13 11.74 -10.06 2.90
CA HIS A 13 10.83 -11.21 2.95
C HIS A 13 10.78 -11.86 1.57
N VAL A 14 10.89 -13.19 1.55
CA VAL A 14 10.67 -14.01 0.35
C VAL A 14 9.55 -14.99 0.67
N ASP A 15 8.51 -15.03 -0.17
CA ASP A 15 7.35 -15.92 0.03
C ASP A 15 7.82 -17.37 0.27
N ARG A 16 7.21 -18.05 1.25
CA ARG A 16 7.52 -19.43 1.60
C ARG A 16 7.32 -20.42 0.43
N LYS A 17 6.46 -20.09 -0.53
CA LYS A 17 6.22 -20.89 -1.74
C LYS A 17 7.34 -20.79 -2.77
N VAL A 18 8.26 -19.83 -2.64
CA VAL A 18 9.41 -19.73 -3.55
C VAL A 18 10.25 -21.02 -3.44
N PRO A 19 10.52 -21.70 -4.57
CA PRO A 19 11.34 -22.91 -4.61
C PRO A 19 12.73 -22.71 -3.97
N THR A 20 13.27 -23.77 -3.37
CA THR A 20 14.53 -23.71 -2.61
C THR A 20 15.73 -23.32 -3.47
N ASP A 21 15.77 -23.74 -4.73
CA ASP A 21 16.80 -23.38 -5.70
C ASP A 21 16.79 -21.89 -6.04
N VAL A 22 15.60 -21.29 -6.15
CA VAL A 22 15.44 -19.83 -6.31
C VAL A 22 15.80 -19.12 -5.01
N MET A 23 15.40 -19.66 -3.86
CA MET A 23 15.76 -19.10 -2.55
C MET A 23 17.27 -19.05 -2.32
N ALA A 24 18.02 -20.03 -2.83
CA ALA A 24 19.49 -20.03 -2.75
C ALA A 24 20.11 -18.78 -3.41
N ARG A 25 19.48 -18.23 -4.45
CA ARG A 25 19.94 -17.00 -5.12
C ARG A 25 19.76 -15.76 -4.24
N PHE A 26 18.77 -15.76 -3.36
CA PHE A 26 18.61 -14.68 -2.38
C PHE A 26 19.67 -14.74 -1.29
N ALA A 27 20.18 -15.93 -0.95
CA ALA A 27 21.29 -16.06 -0.01
C ALA A 27 22.62 -15.52 -0.60
N GLU A 28 22.81 -15.62 -1.92
CA GLU A 28 23.99 -15.08 -2.61
C GLU A 28 24.08 -13.54 -2.56
N VAL A 29 22.94 -12.85 -2.41
CA VAL A 29 22.88 -11.37 -2.30
C VAL A 29 22.73 -10.88 -0.86
N ALA A 30 22.60 -11.80 0.10
CA ALA A 30 22.54 -11.46 1.51
C ALA A 30 23.89 -10.87 1.98
N SER A 31 23.83 -9.85 2.82
CA SER A 31 25.00 -9.15 3.35
C SER A 31 24.64 -8.52 4.69
N GLU A 32 25.59 -7.84 5.33
CA GLU A 32 25.31 -7.05 6.54
C GLU A 32 24.17 -6.06 6.30
N ARG A 33 24.12 -5.45 5.09
CA ARG A 33 23.06 -4.50 4.69
C ARG A 33 21.78 -5.19 4.22
N VAL A 34 21.87 -6.37 3.61
CA VAL A 34 20.71 -7.07 3.01
C VAL A 34 20.43 -8.34 3.81
N ARG A 35 19.42 -8.28 4.67
CA ARG A 35 19.08 -9.35 5.62
C ARG A 35 17.78 -10.04 5.19
N LEU A 36 17.81 -11.37 5.14
CA LEU A 36 16.63 -12.18 4.88
C LEU A 36 15.85 -12.36 6.18
N VAL A 37 14.53 -12.16 6.15
CA VAL A 37 13.66 -12.32 7.33
C VAL A 37 12.83 -13.61 7.26
N GLU A 38 12.08 -13.91 8.34
CA GLU A 38 11.22 -15.10 8.39
C GLU A 38 10.25 -15.15 7.19
N ARG A 39 10.23 -16.29 6.51
CA ARG A 39 9.42 -16.51 5.31
C ARG A 39 7.97 -16.86 5.68
N VAL A 40 7.04 -16.00 5.32
CA VAL A 40 5.58 -16.22 5.43
C VAL A 40 5.00 -16.72 4.09
N ASP A 41 4.03 -17.65 4.13
CA ASP A 41 3.19 -17.99 2.95
C ASP A 41 2.19 -16.84 2.71
N SER A 42 2.58 -15.92 1.83
CA SER A 42 1.78 -14.75 1.48
C SER A 42 0.72 -15.08 0.43
N ARG A 43 -0.51 -14.62 0.66
CA ARG A 43 -1.63 -14.74 -0.29
C ARG A 43 -2.22 -13.37 -0.53
N LEU A 44 -2.48 -13.07 -1.79
CA LEU A 44 -3.03 -11.79 -2.22
C LEU A 44 -4.35 -11.50 -1.49
N GLY A 45 -4.51 -10.26 -1.03
CA GLY A 45 -5.73 -9.80 -0.35
C GLY A 45 -6.02 -10.46 0.99
N SER A 46 -5.02 -11.11 1.61
CA SER A 46 -5.19 -11.80 2.88
C SER A 46 -4.31 -11.21 3.99
N TRP A 47 -4.62 -11.56 5.24
CA TRP A 47 -3.81 -11.19 6.39
C TRP A 47 -2.35 -11.66 6.31
N SER A 48 -2.03 -12.67 5.49
CA SER A 48 -0.64 -13.12 5.41
C SER A 48 0.28 -12.13 4.71
N LEU A 49 -0.23 -11.19 3.91
CA LEU A 49 0.56 -10.05 3.42
C LEU A 49 0.91 -9.10 4.56
N VAL A 50 -0.08 -8.69 5.35
CA VAL A 50 0.17 -7.85 6.53
C VAL A 50 1.14 -8.54 7.50
N ARG A 51 0.99 -9.86 7.68
CA ARG A 51 1.92 -10.63 8.50
C ARG A 51 3.35 -10.59 7.95
N ALA A 52 3.54 -10.72 6.64
CA ALA A 52 4.85 -10.63 6.01
C ALA A 52 5.47 -9.24 6.20
N GLU A 53 4.67 -8.17 6.04
CA GLU A 53 5.11 -6.79 6.27
C GLU A 53 5.53 -6.58 7.73
N LEU A 54 4.69 -6.98 8.69
CA LEU A 54 4.99 -6.86 10.12
C LEU A 54 6.22 -7.67 10.54
N THR A 55 6.44 -8.84 9.94
CA THR A 55 7.67 -9.62 10.16
C THR A 55 8.91 -8.84 9.70
N GLY A 56 8.84 -8.16 8.55
CA GLY A 56 9.93 -7.31 8.07
C GLY A 56 10.16 -6.09 8.97
N VAL A 57 9.09 -5.40 9.36
CA VAL A 57 9.16 -4.23 10.26
C VAL A 57 9.72 -4.61 11.63
N ALA A 58 9.32 -5.76 12.19
CA ALA A 58 9.83 -6.23 13.47
C ALA A 58 11.35 -6.49 13.42
N ALA A 59 11.85 -7.07 12.32
CA ALA A 59 13.29 -7.24 12.12
C ALA A 59 14.00 -5.88 11.98
N ALA A 60 13.40 -4.93 11.24
CA ALA A 60 13.94 -3.58 11.11
C ALA A 60 14.08 -2.87 12.45
N LEU A 61 13.03 -2.89 13.28
CA LEU A 61 13.04 -2.27 14.60
C LEU A 61 14.07 -2.89 15.56
N HIS A 62 14.45 -4.16 15.33
CA HIS A 62 15.45 -4.83 16.15
C HIS A 62 16.88 -4.56 15.68
N ASP A 63 17.10 -4.52 14.37
CA ASP A 63 18.45 -4.59 13.78
C ASP A 63 18.93 -3.28 13.14
N THR A 64 18.14 -2.20 13.14
CA THR A 64 18.58 -0.90 12.62
C THR A 64 18.19 0.28 13.51
N THR A 65 18.86 1.41 13.28
CA THR A 65 18.57 2.71 13.90
C THR A 65 17.93 3.69 12.91
N ALA A 66 17.45 3.18 11.76
CA ALA A 66 16.81 3.99 10.73
C ALA A 66 15.62 4.76 11.31
N THR A 67 15.50 6.03 10.93
CA THR A 67 14.40 6.91 11.38
C THR A 67 13.10 6.64 10.61
N HIS A 68 13.21 6.06 9.42
CA HIS A 68 12.08 5.78 8.53
C HIS A 68 12.16 4.37 7.97
N ILE A 69 11.01 3.73 7.80
CA ILE A 69 10.87 2.42 7.16
C ILE A 69 9.97 2.59 5.94
N ALA A 70 10.48 2.21 4.77
CA ALA A 70 9.70 2.11 3.55
C ALA A 70 9.41 0.63 3.25
N VAL A 71 8.12 0.30 3.10
CA VAL A 71 7.69 -1.04 2.69
C VAL A 71 7.46 -1.03 1.18
N ILE A 72 8.21 -1.87 0.46
CA ILE A 72 8.13 -2.01 -1.00
C ILE A 72 8.12 -3.48 -1.39
N SER A 73 7.57 -3.76 -2.56
CA SER A 73 7.57 -5.06 -3.20
C SER A 73 8.67 -5.17 -4.25
N GLY A 74 8.94 -6.38 -4.73
CA GLY A 74 9.90 -6.61 -5.82
C GLY A 74 9.48 -6.02 -7.18
N ALA A 75 8.24 -5.52 -7.30
CA ALA A 75 7.74 -4.85 -8.50
C ALA A 75 7.95 -3.33 -8.47
N ASP A 76 8.32 -2.76 -7.32
CA ASP A 76 8.52 -1.33 -7.16
C ASP A 76 9.91 -0.89 -7.66
N TYR A 77 9.98 0.35 -8.15
CA TYR A 77 11.23 0.94 -8.61
C TYR A 77 11.24 2.45 -8.33
N PRO A 78 12.37 3.03 -7.85
CA PRO A 78 12.46 4.45 -7.61
C PRO A 78 12.33 5.24 -8.92
N VAL A 79 11.44 6.23 -8.92
CA VAL A 79 11.23 7.17 -10.05
C VAL A 79 11.94 8.51 -9.85
N ALA A 80 12.52 8.72 -8.66
CA ALA A 80 13.31 9.89 -8.32
C ALA A 80 14.75 9.47 -7.99
N PRO A 81 15.74 10.38 -8.13
CA PRO A 81 17.10 10.12 -7.68
C PRO A 81 17.17 9.88 -6.17
N TYR A 82 18.20 9.16 -5.73
CA TYR A 82 18.35 8.74 -4.34
C TYR A 82 18.53 9.91 -3.36
N ASP A 83 19.44 10.85 -3.64
CA ASP A 83 19.74 11.94 -2.69
C ASP A 83 18.53 12.84 -2.41
N PRO A 84 17.76 13.31 -3.42
CA PRO A 84 16.54 14.10 -3.17
C PRO A 84 15.47 13.32 -2.41
N MET A 85 15.37 12.00 -2.61
CA MET A 85 14.45 11.16 -1.85
C MET A 85 14.88 11.07 -0.38
N LEU A 86 16.18 10.95 -0.12
CA LEU A 86 16.72 10.91 1.24
C LEU A 86 16.53 12.24 1.97
N ASP A 87 16.74 13.37 1.29
CA ASP A 87 16.50 14.70 1.86
C ASP A 87 15.03 14.91 2.19
N ALA A 88 14.11 14.48 1.32
CA ALA A 88 12.67 14.53 1.60
C ALA A 88 12.27 13.69 2.83
N LEU A 89 12.91 12.53 3.04
CA LEU A 89 12.69 11.71 4.24
C LEU A 89 13.28 12.37 5.50
N ARG A 90 14.42 13.06 5.40
CA ARG A 90 15.00 13.81 6.53
C ARG A 90 14.10 14.98 6.94
N ASP A 91 13.58 15.72 5.96
CA ASP A 91 12.68 16.86 6.18
C ASP A 91 11.35 16.44 6.80
N LEU A 92 10.93 15.18 6.61
CA LEU A 92 9.74 14.62 7.24
C LEU A 92 9.87 14.52 8.77
N GLY A 93 11.09 14.45 9.31
CA GLY A 93 11.37 14.36 10.75
C GLY A 93 10.78 13.09 11.37
N ASP A 94 10.03 13.23 12.48
CA ASP A 94 9.37 12.10 13.15
C ASP A 94 7.98 11.78 12.57
N ASN A 95 7.62 12.38 11.43
CA ASN A 95 6.30 12.18 10.83
C ASN A 95 6.25 10.92 9.97
N THR A 96 5.04 10.37 9.81
CA THR A 96 4.78 9.23 8.94
C THR A 96 4.02 9.68 7.70
N TYR A 97 4.42 9.16 6.54
CA TYR A 97 3.65 9.28 5.31
C TYR A 97 2.88 7.98 5.03
N LEU A 98 1.55 8.07 4.97
CA LEU A 98 0.67 6.96 4.59
C LEU A 98 -0.47 7.53 3.75
N GLU A 99 -0.70 6.93 2.59
CA GLU A 99 -1.88 7.27 1.80
C GLU A 99 -3.14 6.71 2.47
N ASN A 100 -4.07 7.60 2.81
CA ASN A 100 -5.33 7.24 3.46
C ASN A 100 -6.50 7.74 2.63
N PHE A 101 -7.33 6.81 2.16
CA PHE A 101 -8.55 7.12 1.45
C PHE A 101 -9.77 6.92 2.33
N SER A 102 -10.69 7.88 2.28
CA SER A 102 -12.01 7.72 2.89
C SER A 102 -12.75 6.56 2.24
N LEU A 103 -13.15 5.57 3.05
CA LEU A 103 -13.89 4.41 2.54
C LEU A 103 -15.25 4.82 1.96
N PRO A 104 -15.62 4.32 0.77
CA PRO A 104 -16.90 4.65 0.15
C PRO A 104 -18.07 3.99 0.90
N ARG A 105 -18.81 4.82 1.66
CA ARG A 105 -20.14 4.57 2.26
C ARG A 105 -20.25 3.53 3.39
N ARG A 106 -21.39 3.61 4.10
CA ARG A 106 -21.83 2.82 5.29
C ARG A 106 -21.67 1.29 5.20
N ALA A 107 -21.49 0.70 4.02
CA ALA A 107 -21.41 -0.76 3.84
C ALA A 107 -20.20 -1.40 4.53
N TRP A 108 -19.10 -0.65 4.67
CA TRP A 108 -17.90 -1.08 5.42
C TRP A 108 -18.07 -1.06 6.94
N ARG A 109 -19.20 -0.54 7.47
CA ARG A 109 -19.53 -0.63 8.91
C ARG A 109 -20.02 -2.01 9.33
N ARG A 110 -20.33 -2.91 8.39
CA ARG A 110 -20.73 -4.28 8.71
C ARG A 110 -19.49 -5.16 8.80
N PRO A 111 -19.34 -5.99 9.85
CA PRO A 111 -18.24 -6.95 9.93
C PRO A 111 -18.19 -7.80 8.67
N TRP A 112 -16.98 -8.07 8.18
CA TRP A 112 -16.72 -9.01 7.08
C TRP A 112 -17.24 -10.39 7.49
N ARG A 113 -18.49 -10.71 7.14
CA ARG A 113 -19.04 -12.06 7.33
C ARG A 113 -18.39 -12.93 6.27
N HIS A 114 -17.70 -13.98 6.69
CA HIS A 114 -17.21 -15.04 5.81
C HIS A 114 -18.33 -15.43 4.82
N GLN A 115 -18.24 -15.01 3.57
CA GLN A 115 -19.05 -15.58 2.49
C GLN A 115 -18.46 -16.95 2.15
N ARG A 116 -18.58 -17.91 3.08
CA ARG A 116 -18.53 -19.33 2.74
C ARG A 116 -19.97 -19.78 2.55
N GLY A 117 -20.46 -19.73 1.32
CA GLY A 117 -21.80 -20.21 1.00
C GLY A 117 -22.23 -19.95 -0.44
N ARG A 118 -21.93 -20.92 -1.32
CA ARG A 118 -22.52 -21.16 -2.67
C ARG A 118 -22.81 -19.90 -3.50
N GLU A 119 -21.87 -19.56 -4.37
CA GLU A 119 -22.26 -19.01 -5.67
C GLU A 119 -23.10 -20.07 -6.40
N ARG A 120 -24.43 -19.92 -6.37
CA ARG A 120 -25.24 -20.40 -7.47
C ARG A 120 -25.07 -19.37 -8.57
N ALA A 121 -24.47 -19.79 -9.69
CA ALA A 121 -24.42 -19.01 -10.92
C ALA A 121 -25.82 -18.44 -11.22
N GLY A 122 -25.94 -17.11 -11.29
CA GLY A 122 -27.25 -16.49 -11.48
C GLY A 122 -27.31 -14.97 -11.38
N SER A 123 -26.43 -14.25 -12.08
CA SER A 123 -26.77 -13.09 -12.93
C SER A 123 -25.49 -12.33 -13.34
N ASN A 124 -25.16 -12.36 -14.64
CA ASN A 124 -24.15 -11.49 -15.24
C ASN A 124 -24.71 -10.08 -15.41
N GLU A 125 -24.83 -9.31 -14.34
CA GLU A 125 -24.96 -7.85 -14.45
C GLU A 125 -23.62 -7.20 -14.07
N PRO A 126 -22.88 -6.62 -15.03
CA PRO A 126 -21.67 -5.89 -14.71
C PRO A 126 -22.05 -4.66 -13.87
N CYS A 127 -21.29 -4.43 -12.79
CA CYS A 127 -21.34 -3.20 -12.01
C CYS A 127 -21.24 -1.99 -12.96
N ARG A 128 -22.35 -1.30 -13.19
CA ARG A 128 -22.34 -0.02 -13.91
C ARG A 128 -21.61 1.00 -13.05
N ALA A 129 -20.44 1.45 -13.50
CA ALA A 129 -19.78 2.62 -12.94
C ALA A 129 -20.74 3.84 -13.01
N PRO A 130 -20.82 4.68 -11.96
CA PRO A 130 -21.55 5.93 -12.06
C PRO A 130 -20.89 6.82 -13.12
N ARG A 131 -21.71 7.42 -13.99
CA ARG A 131 -21.22 8.34 -15.03
C ARG A 131 -20.56 9.56 -14.36
N PRO A 132 -19.44 10.08 -14.90
CA PRO A 132 -18.87 11.32 -14.41
C PRO A 132 -19.86 12.46 -14.61
N SER A 133 -20.15 13.18 -13.52
CA SER A 133 -20.91 14.43 -13.53
C SER A 133 -20.12 15.45 -14.35
N SER A 134 -20.72 15.92 -15.44
CA SER A 134 -20.20 17.01 -16.27
C SER A 134 -19.89 18.24 -15.41
N TYR A 135 -18.69 18.79 -15.59
CA TYR A 135 -18.29 20.13 -15.16
C TYR A 135 -19.38 21.14 -15.54
N GLY A 136 -20.02 21.76 -14.54
CA GLY A 136 -20.96 22.87 -14.71
C GLY A 136 -20.27 24.19 -14.43
N GLY A 137 -19.95 24.94 -15.48
CA GLY A 137 -19.69 26.39 -15.36
C GLY A 137 -20.97 27.15 -15.00
N PRO A 138 -20.87 28.40 -14.52
CA PRO A 138 -22.01 29.12 -13.95
C PRO A 138 -22.95 29.65 -15.04
N ALA A 139 -24.25 29.47 -14.85
CA ALA A 139 -25.31 30.15 -15.62
C ALA A 139 -25.80 31.40 -14.87
N PRO A 140 -26.20 32.49 -15.58
CA PRO A 140 -26.39 33.83 -15.01
C PRO A 140 -27.73 34.00 -14.26
N PRO A 141 -27.90 35.11 -13.50
CA PRO A 141 -29.03 35.27 -12.59
C PRO A 141 -30.28 35.79 -13.32
N ASP A 142 -31.46 35.30 -12.92
CA ASP A 142 -32.73 35.91 -13.31
C ASP A 142 -33.46 36.50 -12.10
N ARG A 143 -33.99 37.70 -12.35
CA ARG A 143 -34.67 38.62 -11.43
C ARG A 143 -36.16 38.25 -11.36
N ARG A 144 -36.80 38.72 -10.27
CA ARG A 144 -38.22 38.54 -9.86
C ARG A 144 -38.35 37.27 -9.01
N SER A 145 -38.75 37.29 -7.74
CA SER A 145 -39.58 38.25 -7.02
C SER A 145 -39.45 38.02 -5.50
N LEU A 146 -39.04 39.08 -4.80
CA LEU A 146 -39.55 39.60 -3.52
C LEU A 146 -40.27 38.67 -2.53
N GLY A 147 -39.78 38.68 -1.29
CA GLY A 147 -40.53 38.31 -0.09
C GLY A 147 -39.68 38.35 1.18
N SER A 148 -39.54 39.54 1.79
CA SER A 148 -38.99 39.71 3.13
C SER A 148 -39.96 39.20 4.19
N CYS A 149 -39.45 38.59 5.27
CA CYS A 149 -40.09 38.66 6.59
C CYS A 149 -39.01 38.52 7.68
N GLY A 150 -38.92 39.57 8.50
CA GLY A 150 -38.66 39.57 9.96
C GLY A 150 -37.45 38.85 10.50
#